data_AF-A0A3M1GG63-F1
#
_entry.id   AF-A0A3M1GG63-F1
#
_cell.length_a   1.000
_cell.length_b   1.000
_cell.length_c   1.000
_cell.angle_alpha   90.00
_cell.angle_beta   90.00
_cell.angle_gamma   90.00
#
_symmetry.space_group_name_H-M   'P 1'
#
loop_
_entity.id
_entity.type
_entity.pdbx_description
1 polymer ?
#
loop_
_entity_poly.entity_id
_entity_poly.type
_entity_poly.pdbx_seq_one_letter_code
_entity_poly.pdbx_strand_id
1 'polypeptide(L)'
;MQAPRGGGNWLEAAVELRVRGMPGGGEAGRWAERVGVRLALGVERRDGGYRFFQSEAEVVALKAGTAVVRFYLPPEIVERERISGAPFAWMAEIAVAGEARPGGLVSSVLRDATALESFRNRVKAEAAANAGVLVPQYDSPFEHEYAADTPSYVRRTGS
;
A
#
# COMPACT_ATOMS: atom_id res chain seq x y z
N MET A 1 -5.73 -16.70 10.96
CA MET A 1 -5.31 -15.28 10.91
C MET A 1 -5.46 -14.71 12.30
N GLN A 2 -4.35 -14.40 12.96
CA GLN A 2 -4.32 -13.87 14.32
C GLN A 2 -4.12 -12.37 14.22
N ALA A 3 -4.98 -11.57 14.86
CA ALA A 3 -4.90 -10.11 14.80
C ALA A 3 -3.60 -9.63 15.48
N PRO A 4 -2.94 -8.59 14.94
CA PRO A 4 -1.84 -7.87 15.59
C PRO A 4 -2.13 -7.48 17.03
N ARG A 5 -1.11 -7.45 17.90
CA ARG A 5 -1.26 -7.20 19.35
C ARG A 5 -1.31 -5.71 19.73
N GLY A 6 -1.86 -4.88 18.85
CA GLY A 6 -2.11 -3.45 19.11
C GLY A 6 -3.59 -3.21 19.37
N GLY A 7 -3.95 -2.64 20.53
CA GLY A 7 -5.34 -2.35 20.88
C GLY A 7 -6.01 -1.41 19.86
N GLY A 8 -7.05 -1.90 19.18
CA GLY A 8 -7.87 -1.14 18.23
C GLY A 8 -8.09 -1.90 16.91
N ASN A 9 -9.25 -1.68 16.27
CA ASN A 9 -9.53 -2.25 14.94
C ASN A 9 -8.84 -1.43 13.85
N TRP A 10 -7.52 -1.58 13.73
CA TRP A 10 -6.76 -1.09 12.58
C TRP A 10 -7.24 -1.78 11.30
N LEU A 11 -7.35 -1.02 10.21
CA LEU A 11 -7.54 -1.61 8.89
C LEU A 11 -6.16 -1.90 8.28
N GLU A 12 -5.85 -3.18 8.08
CA GLU A 12 -4.63 -3.64 7.41
C GLU A 12 -4.89 -3.86 5.91
N ALA A 13 -4.00 -3.35 5.08
CA ALA A 13 -3.93 -3.64 3.66
C ALA A 13 -2.52 -4.11 3.29
N ALA A 14 -2.42 -5.24 2.58
CA ALA A 14 -1.15 -5.83 2.21
C ALA A 14 -1.03 -5.94 0.69
N VAL A 15 0.14 -5.57 0.17
CA VAL A 15 0.53 -5.75 -1.23
C VAL A 15 1.58 -6.87 -1.30
N GLU A 16 1.19 -8.02 -1.84
CA GLU A 16 2.11 -9.11 -2.16
C GLU A 16 2.83 -8.82 -3.49
N LEU A 17 4.15 -8.72 -3.43
CA LEU A 17 5.02 -8.54 -4.58
C LEU A 17 5.67 -9.85 -4.95
N ARG A 18 5.68 -10.16 -6.26
CA ARG A 18 6.46 -11.26 -6.81
C ARG A 18 7.60 -10.72 -7.65
N VAL A 19 8.80 -10.80 -7.11
CA VAL A 19 10.02 -10.37 -7.79
C VAL A 19 10.57 -11.53 -8.59
N ARG A 20 10.57 -11.38 -9.92
CA ARG A 20 11.20 -12.34 -10.83
C ARG A 20 12.67 -11.97 -11.01
N GLY A 21 13.56 -12.93 -10.83
CA GLY A 21 14.95 -12.77 -11.25
C GLY A 21 15.06 -12.75 -12.78
N MET A 22 16.07 -12.07 -13.32
CA MET A 22 16.38 -12.12 -14.74
C MET A 22 17.16 -13.40 -15.08
N PRO A 23 16.74 -14.15 -16.13
CA PRO A 23 17.53 -15.27 -16.63
C PRO A 23 18.92 -14.80 -17.08
N GLY A 24 19.98 -15.49 -16.63
CA GLY A 24 21.36 -15.21 -17.02
C GLY A 24 22.05 -14.05 -16.30
N GLY A 25 21.35 -13.30 -15.44
CA GLY A 25 21.87 -12.12 -14.77
C GLY A 25 22.63 -12.37 -13.46
N GLY A 26 23.54 -13.35 -13.36
CA GLY A 26 24.42 -13.51 -12.18
C GLY A 26 23.75 -13.31 -10.79
N GLU A 27 24.44 -12.65 -9.85
CA GLU A 27 23.84 -12.22 -8.56
C GLU A 27 22.99 -10.95 -8.69
N ALA A 28 23.41 -9.97 -9.51
CA ALA A 28 22.74 -8.67 -9.63
C ALA A 28 21.31 -8.78 -10.22
N GLY A 29 21.08 -9.72 -11.14
CA GLY A 29 19.78 -9.99 -11.75
C GLY A 29 18.79 -10.71 -10.81
N ARG A 30 19.17 -10.97 -9.55
CA ARG A 30 18.29 -11.53 -8.51
C ARG A 30 17.69 -10.46 -7.60
N TRP A 31 18.06 -9.19 -7.77
CA TRP A 31 17.62 -8.10 -6.90
C TRP A 31 16.88 -7.03 -7.67
N ALA A 32 15.83 -6.50 -7.06
CA ALA A 32 15.17 -5.26 -7.48
C ALA A 32 15.46 -4.20 -6.41
N GLU A 33 16.11 -3.11 -6.80
CA GLU A 33 16.50 -2.02 -5.89
C GLU A 33 15.50 -0.85 -5.97
N ARG A 34 15.38 -0.11 -4.85
CA ARG A 34 14.52 1.09 -4.74
C ARG A 34 13.12 0.82 -5.28
N VAL A 35 12.46 -0.19 -4.70
CA VAL A 35 11.12 -0.62 -5.12
C VAL A 35 10.09 0.24 -4.41
N GLY A 36 9.50 1.18 -5.13
CA GLY A 36 8.39 2.00 -4.68
C GLY A 36 7.06 1.25 -4.80
N VAL A 37 6.26 1.28 -3.75
CA VAL A 37 4.89 0.75 -3.71
C VAL A 37 3.97 1.88 -3.29
N ARG A 38 3.11 2.32 -4.19
CA ARG A 38 2.03 3.26 -3.88
C ARG A 38 0.72 2.50 -3.79
N LEU A 39 0.03 2.65 -2.67
CA LEU A 39 -1.28 2.05 -2.45
C LEU A 39 -2.32 3.16 -2.33
N ALA A 40 -3.42 3.02 -3.06
CA ALA A 40 -4.60 3.84 -2.92
C ALA A 40 -5.82 2.97 -2.59
N LEU A 41 -6.63 3.40 -1.63
CA LEU A 41 -7.81 2.70 -1.13
C LEU A 41 -9.04 3.60 -1.25
N GLY A 42 -10.16 3.03 -1.72
CA GLY A 42 -11.50 3.60 -1.61
C GLY A 42 -12.32 2.80 -0.61
N VAL A 43 -12.86 3.47 0.39
CA VAL A 43 -13.69 2.86 1.43
C VAL A 43 -15.10 3.46 1.43
N GLU A 44 -16.07 2.62 1.77
CA GLU A 44 -17.45 3.03 2.01
C GLU A 44 -17.66 3.30 3.49
N ARG A 45 -18.35 4.39 3.78
CA ARG A 45 -18.76 4.82 5.12
C ARG A 45 -20.16 4.30 5.38
N ARG A 46 -20.49 3.96 6.63
CA ARG A 46 -21.84 3.49 7.03
C ARG A 46 -22.98 4.46 6.69
N ASP A 47 -22.69 5.74 6.47
CA ASP A 47 -23.67 6.75 6.07
C ASP A 47 -23.84 6.87 4.53
N GLY A 48 -23.25 5.95 3.77
CA GLY A 48 -23.32 5.90 2.29
C GLY A 48 -22.30 6.80 1.59
N GLY A 49 -21.43 7.48 2.34
CA GLY A 49 -20.34 8.27 1.77
C GLY A 49 -19.11 7.45 1.39
N TYR A 50 -18.21 8.04 0.61
CA TYR A 50 -16.93 7.43 0.24
C TYR A 50 -15.75 8.26 0.76
N ARG A 51 -14.62 7.59 1.02
CA ARG A 51 -13.34 8.21 1.35
C ARG A 51 -12.21 7.53 0.60
N PHE A 52 -11.20 8.32 0.27
CA PHE A 52 -10.05 7.87 -0.49
C PHE A 52 -8.76 8.19 0.26
N PHE A 53 -7.94 7.16 0.44
CA PHE A 53 -6.66 7.24 1.13
C PHE A 53 -5.55 6.79 0.20
N GLN A 54 -4.35 7.32 0.42
CA GLN A 54 -3.17 6.83 -0.27
C GLN A 54 -1.95 6.90 0.63
N SER A 55 -0.99 6.02 0.34
CA SER A 55 0.32 5.97 0.98
C SER A 55 1.34 5.43 0.00
N GLU A 56 2.60 5.70 0.27
CA GLU A 56 3.73 5.19 -0.48
C GLU A 56 4.78 4.61 0.48
N ALA A 57 5.42 3.53 0.06
CA ALA A 57 6.56 2.94 0.75
C ALA A 57 7.66 2.65 -0.28
N GLU A 58 8.90 2.98 0.05
CA GLU A 58 10.06 2.63 -0.77
C GLU A 58 10.87 1.55 -0.07
N VAL A 59 11.01 0.40 -0.70
CA VAL A 59 11.81 -0.72 -0.23
C VAL A 59 13.24 -0.60 -0.75
N VAL A 60 14.22 -0.83 0.11
CA VAL A 60 15.66 -0.70 -0.22
C VAL A 60 16.04 -1.66 -1.36
N ALA A 61 15.82 -2.95 -1.14
CA ALA A 61 16.07 -4.00 -2.10
C ALA A 61 15.17 -5.20 -1.82
N LEU A 62 14.72 -5.87 -2.88
CA LEU A 62 13.98 -7.12 -2.83
C LEU A 62 14.73 -8.20 -3.60
N LYS A 63 14.96 -9.34 -2.94
CA LYS A 63 15.45 -10.54 -3.61
C LYS A 63 14.33 -11.18 -4.42
N ALA A 64 14.69 -11.89 -5.48
CA ALA A 64 13.77 -12.76 -6.21
C ALA A 64 13.02 -13.69 -5.24
N GLY A 65 11.69 -13.72 -5.37
CA GLY A 65 10.80 -14.35 -4.41
C GLY A 65 9.55 -13.51 -4.15
N THR A 66 8.94 -13.76 -2.99
CA THR A 66 7.76 -13.03 -2.52
C THR A 66 8.16 -12.04 -1.43
N ALA A 67 7.58 -10.86 -1.46
CA ALA A 67 7.68 -9.87 -0.39
C ALA A 67 6.31 -9.26 -0.10
N VAL A 68 6.08 -8.82 1.12
CA VAL A 68 4.80 -8.21 1.52
C VAL A 68 5.04 -6.80 2.04
N VAL A 69 4.37 -5.83 1.44
CA VAL A 69 4.36 -4.44 1.92
C VAL A 69 3.00 -4.16 2.54
N ARG A 70 2.99 -3.76 3.82
CA ARG A 70 1.75 -3.53 4.57
C ARG A 70 1.52 -2.05 4.84
N PHE A 71 0.25 -1.67 4.82
CA PHE A 71 -0.26 -0.35 5.11
C PHE A 71 -1.41 -0.45 6.10
N TYR A 72 -1.56 0.58 6.91
CA TYR A 72 -2.42 0.58 8.08
C TYR A 72 -3.20 1.88 8.16
N LEU A 73 -4.51 1.77 8.42
CA LEU A 73 -5.36 2.90 8.77
C LEU A 73 -5.61 2.88 10.29
N PRO A 74 -5.31 3.98 11.01
CA PRO A 74 -5.52 4.07 12.46
C PRO A 74 -6.97 3.85 12.89
N PRO A 75 -7.21 3.25 14.07
CA PRO A 75 -8.56 2.94 14.55
C PRO A 75 -9.40 4.21 14.73
N GLU A 76 -8.80 5.34 15.08
CA GLU A 76 -9.48 6.63 15.22
C GLU A 76 -10.07 7.10 13.88
N ILE A 77 -9.39 6.80 12.78
CA ILE A 77 -9.84 7.13 11.43
C ILE A 77 -10.92 6.14 10.98
N VAL A 78 -10.74 4.86 11.27
CA VAL A 78 -11.76 3.82 11.04
C VAL A 78 -13.07 4.18 11.74
N GLU A 79 -12.99 4.66 12.98
CA GLU A 79 -14.13 5.12 13.76
C GLU A 79 -14.73 6.43 13.23
N ARG A 80 -13.90 7.48 13.05
CA ARG A 80 -14.34 8.80 12.57
C ARG A 80 -15.06 8.72 11.22
N GLU A 81 -14.49 7.95 10.29
CA GLU A 81 -15.07 7.78 8.96
C GLU A 81 -16.19 6.73 8.95
N ARG A 82 -16.43 6.01 10.05
CA ARG A 82 -17.43 4.94 10.16
C ARG A 82 -17.22 3.87 9.08
N ILE A 83 -15.98 3.42 8.93
CA ILE A 83 -15.63 2.37 7.95
C ILE A 83 -16.15 1.02 8.47
N SER A 84 -17.03 0.39 7.70
CA SER A 84 -17.72 -0.86 8.10
C SER A 84 -17.11 -2.15 7.57
N GLY A 85 -16.08 -2.09 6.73
CA GLY A 85 -15.54 -3.29 6.11
C GLY A 85 -14.29 -3.03 5.27
N ALA A 86 -13.98 -3.99 4.40
CA ALA A 86 -12.86 -3.91 3.47
C ALA A 86 -13.06 -2.77 2.45
N PRO A 87 -11.96 -2.20 1.92
CA PRO A 87 -12.04 -1.24 0.82
C PRO A 87 -12.82 -1.81 -0.37
N PHE A 88 -13.78 -1.05 -0.91
CA PHE A 88 -14.56 -1.46 -2.08
C PHE A 88 -13.72 -1.37 -3.36
N ALA A 89 -12.73 -0.47 -3.37
CA ALA A 89 -11.83 -0.21 -4.48
C ALA A 89 -10.40 -0.06 -3.97
N TRP A 90 -9.43 -0.53 -4.75
CA TRP A 90 -8.01 -0.36 -4.47
C TRP A 90 -7.18 -0.33 -5.74
N MET A 91 -6.05 0.37 -5.69
CA MET A 91 -5.04 0.44 -6.74
C MET A 91 -3.64 0.38 -6.11
N ALA A 92 -2.79 -0.49 -6.62
CA ALA A 92 -1.38 -0.58 -6.26
C ALA A 92 -0.50 -0.32 -7.48
N GLU A 93 0.39 0.66 -7.37
CA GLU A 93 1.33 1.06 -8.40
C GLU A 93 2.74 0.75 -7.93
N ILE A 94 3.56 0.19 -8.83
CA ILE A 94 4.93 -0.24 -8.53
C ILE A 94 5.89 0.62 -9.33
N ALA A 95 6.93 1.11 -8.68
CA ALA A 95 8.10 1.72 -9.31
C ALA A 95 9.36 0.95 -8.93
N VAL A 96 10.33 0.85 -9.84
CA VAL A 96 11.64 0.26 -9.54
C VAL A 96 12.70 1.23 -10.01
N ALA A 97 13.63 1.60 -9.13
CA ALA A 97 14.63 2.64 -9.40
C ALA A 97 14.01 3.97 -9.87
N GLY A 98 12.82 4.32 -9.35
CA GLY A 98 12.09 5.53 -9.74
C GLY A 98 11.28 5.42 -11.04
N GLU A 99 11.40 4.32 -11.78
CA GLU A 99 10.62 4.10 -13.01
C GLU A 99 9.33 3.35 -12.71
N ALA A 100 8.19 3.93 -13.09
CA ALA A 100 6.90 3.26 -13.00
C ALA A 100 6.88 1.98 -13.86
N ARG A 101 6.43 0.88 -13.28
CA ARG A 101 6.25 -0.38 -13.99
C ARG A 101 4.82 -0.48 -14.53
N PRO A 102 4.65 -0.88 -15.81
CA PRO A 102 3.33 -1.10 -16.36
C PRO A 102 2.65 -2.28 -15.67
N GLY A 103 1.32 -2.26 -15.60
CA GLY A 103 0.54 -3.35 -14.99
C GLY A 103 0.26 -3.17 -13.50
N GLY A 104 0.02 -1.93 -13.04
CA GLY A 104 -0.52 -1.66 -11.71
C GLY A 104 -1.73 -2.54 -11.41
N LEU A 105 -1.84 -3.01 -10.17
CA LEU A 105 -2.90 -3.92 -9.75
C LEU A 105 -4.10 -3.09 -9.31
N VAL A 106 -5.28 -3.45 -9.79
CA VAL A 106 -6.52 -2.78 -9.41
C VAL A 106 -7.59 -3.80 -9.03
N SER A 107 -8.46 -3.39 -8.09
CA SER A 107 -9.69 -4.12 -7.77
C SER A 107 -10.56 -4.32 -9.03
N SER A 108 -11.40 -5.37 -9.03
CA SER A 108 -12.28 -5.70 -10.17
C SER A 108 -13.18 -4.54 -10.60
N VAL A 109 -13.66 -3.73 -9.64
CA VAL A 109 -14.52 -2.56 -9.90
C VAL A 109 -13.82 -1.42 -10.64
N LEU A 110 -12.48 -1.44 -10.70
CA LEU A 110 -11.66 -0.44 -11.40
C LEU A 110 -11.07 -0.95 -12.72
N ARG A 111 -11.58 -2.08 -13.26
CA ARG A 111 -11.12 -2.59 -14.57
C ARG A 111 -11.63 -1.77 -15.74
N ASP A 112 -12.74 -1.05 -15.55
CA ASP A 112 -13.21 -0.05 -16.50
C ASP A 112 -12.34 1.21 -16.43
N ALA A 113 -11.99 1.75 -17.60
CA ALA A 113 -11.08 2.89 -17.71
C ALA A 113 -11.67 4.16 -17.07
N THR A 114 -12.98 4.39 -17.23
CA THR A 114 -13.68 5.56 -16.67
C THR A 114 -13.75 5.47 -15.15
N ALA A 115 -14.03 4.27 -14.62
CA ALA A 115 -14.01 4.00 -13.18
C ALA A 115 -12.60 4.22 -12.60
N LEU A 116 -11.55 3.73 -13.26
CA LEU A 116 -10.17 3.91 -12.85
C LEU A 116 -9.75 5.39 -12.85
N GLU A 117 -10.09 6.13 -13.89
CA GLU A 117 -9.80 7.57 -13.96
C GLU A 117 -10.53 8.34 -12.86
N SER A 118 -11.82 8.05 -12.65
CA SER A 118 -12.62 8.66 -11.58
C SER A 118 -12.02 8.38 -10.20
N PHE A 119 -11.57 7.14 -9.96
CA PHE A 119 -10.90 6.75 -8.74
C PHE A 119 -9.60 7.54 -8.52
N ARG A 120 -8.74 7.62 -9.54
CA ARG A 120 -7.49 8.40 -9.49
C ARG A 120 -7.75 9.87 -9.17
N ASN A 121 -8.77 10.46 -9.79
CA ASN A 121 -9.14 11.86 -9.56
C ASN A 121 -9.61 12.09 -8.11
N ARG A 122 -10.40 11.18 -7.54
CA ARG A 122 -10.84 11.25 -6.13
C ARG A 122 -9.69 11.10 -5.15
N VAL A 123 -8.83 10.11 -5.37
CA VAL A 123 -7.61 9.91 -4.57
C VAL A 123 -6.73 11.16 -4.61
N LYS A 124 -6.53 11.75 -5.79
CA LYS A 124 -5.73 12.98 -5.94
C LYS A 124 -6.38 14.18 -5.25
N ALA A 125 -7.70 14.32 -5.31
CA ALA A 125 -8.42 15.41 -4.66
C ALA A 125 -8.34 15.34 -3.13
N GLU A 126 -8.34 14.14 -2.55
CA GLU A 126 -8.28 13.93 -1.10
C GLU A 126 -6.85 13.77 -0.55
N ALA A 127 -5.87 13.64 -1.45
CA ALA A 127 -4.46 13.39 -1.14
C ALA A 127 -3.87 14.29 -0.05
N ALA A 128 -4.07 15.60 -0.18
CA ALA A 128 -3.45 16.58 0.72
C ALA A 128 -4.11 16.55 2.11
N ALA A 129 -5.44 16.42 2.16
CA ALA A 129 -6.20 16.37 3.41
C ALA A 129 -5.94 15.07 4.20
N ASN A 130 -5.62 13.98 3.49
CA ASN A 130 -5.39 12.66 4.07
C ASN A 130 -3.91 12.24 4.06
N ALA A 131 -2.99 13.19 3.86
CA ALA A 131 -1.56 12.89 3.87
C ALA A 131 -1.14 12.33 5.24
N GLY A 132 -0.45 11.19 5.24
CA GLY A 132 -0.01 10.51 6.46
C GLY A 132 -1.11 9.80 7.26
N VAL A 133 -2.33 9.70 6.71
CA VAL A 133 -3.44 9.00 7.39
C VAL A 133 -3.38 7.49 7.16
N LEU A 134 -3.22 7.06 5.91
CA LEU A 134 -2.82 5.69 5.60
C LEU A 134 -1.30 5.65 5.72
N VAL A 135 -0.78 4.78 6.57
CA VAL A 135 0.65 4.73 6.87
C VAL A 135 1.24 3.36 6.52
N PRO A 136 2.50 3.30 6.07
CA PRO A 136 3.20 2.03 5.90
C PRO A 136 3.52 1.39 7.27
N GLN A 137 3.81 0.09 7.28
CA GLN A 137 4.07 -0.67 8.51
C GLN A 137 5.13 -0.04 9.44
N TYR A 138 6.17 0.56 8.87
CA TYR A 138 7.27 1.15 9.66
C TYR A 138 6.91 2.46 10.37
N ASP A 139 5.76 3.06 10.04
CA ASP A 139 5.21 4.27 10.69
C ASP A 139 3.99 3.91 11.57
N SER A 140 3.72 2.61 11.78
CA SER A 140 2.62 2.13 12.63
C SER A 140 3.15 1.43 13.89
N PRO A 141 2.30 1.19 14.90
CA PRO A 141 2.66 0.37 16.06
C PRO A 141 3.07 -1.08 15.73
N PHE A 142 2.93 -1.50 14.48
CA PHE A 142 3.23 -2.85 14.00
C PHE A 142 4.59 -2.95 13.30
N GLU A 143 5.48 -1.98 13.48
CA GLU A 143 6.80 -1.94 12.83
C GLU A 143 7.65 -3.21 13.06
N HIS A 144 7.42 -3.91 14.18
CA HIS A 144 8.13 -5.14 14.54
C HIS A 144 7.31 -6.43 14.31
N GLU A 145 6.07 -6.31 13.84
CA GLU A 145 5.27 -7.47 13.47
C GLU A 145 5.74 -8.07 12.14
N TYR A 146 5.51 -9.36 11.92
CA TYR A 146 5.87 -10.06 10.67
C TYR A 146 7.35 -9.92 10.27
N ALA A 147 8.27 -9.90 11.23
CA ALA A 147 9.69 -9.62 11.00
C ALA A 147 10.37 -10.48 9.90
N ALA A 148 9.87 -11.69 9.63
CA ALA A 148 10.38 -12.55 8.56
C ALA A 148 9.95 -12.11 7.14
N ASP A 149 8.79 -11.45 7.02
CA ASP A 149 8.15 -11.12 5.74
C ASP A 149 8.19 -9.62 5.41
N THR A 150 8.58 -8.79 6.38
CA THR A 150 8.65 -7.33 6.24
C THR A 150 10.01 -6.92 5.65
N PRO A 151 10.02 -6.27 4.47
CA PRO A 151 11.27 -5.83 3.84
C PRO A 151 11.86 -4.60 4.54
N SER A 152 13.11 -4.28 4.24
CA SER A 152 13.74 -3.04 4.71
C SER A 152 13.30 -1.83 3.88
N TYR A 153 12.93 -0.74 4.54
CA TYR A 153 12.41 0.47 3.90
C TYR A 153 13.41 1.62 3.90
N VAL A 154 13.37 2.44 2.86
CA VAL A 154 14.03 3.74 2.82
C VAL A 154 13.22 4.70 3.69
N ARG A 155 13.78 5.09 4.84
CA ARG A 155 13.19 6.14 5.68
C ARG A 155 13.54 7.49 5.10
N ARG A 156 12.55 8.20 4.55
CA ARG A 156 12.71 9.61 4.20
C ARG A 156 12.44 10.42 5.47
N THR A 157 13.49 10.70 6.24
CA THR A 157 13.44 11.77 7.25
C THR A 157 13.10 13.05 6.50
N GLY A 158 11.92 13.62 6.77
CA GLY A 158 11.47 14.84 6.13
C GLY A 158 12.48 15.96 6.32
N SER A 159 12.79 16.65 5.22
CA SER A 159 13.44 17.97 5.22
C SER A 159 12.40 19.08 5.45
#